data_AF-A0A3A4SIS2-F1
#
_entry.id   AF-A0A3A4SIS2-F1
#
_cell.length_a   1.000
_cell.length_b   1.000
_cell.length_c   1.000
_cell.angle_alpha   90.00
_cell.angle_beta   90.00
_cell.angle_gamma   90.00
#
_symmetry.space_group_name_H-M   'P 1'
#
loop_
_entity.id
_entity.type
_entity.pdbx_description
1 polymer ?
#
loop_
_entity_poly.entity_id
_entity_poly.type
_entity_poly.pdbx_seq_one_letter_code
_entity_poly.pdbx_strand_id
1 'polypeptide(L)'
;MKNQDLEVRVMNYFAENANLQKYWNIAKDCAKEICNLRFNNIISGEFEMPTHVDMKNKAAERIPYEFDASDFMQNGPIDFSELDESRVTEAIQKIESLYQKFHDAQAMAVAKAAINLVEKLATNVKNEIDQVKNKYLS
;
A
#
# COMPACT_ATOMS: atom_id res chain seq x y z
N MET A 1 14.81 -22.57 -17.03
CA MET A 1 14.96 -21.78 -15.79
C MET A 1 14.26 -22.53 -14.64
N LYS A 2 14.84 -22.63 -13.43
CA LYS A 2 14.13 -23.21 -12.28
C LYS A 2 13.05 -22.21 -11.83
N ASN A 3 11.83 -22.66 -11.51
CA ASN A 3 10.70 -21.77 -11.18
C ASN A 3 11.02 -20.73 -10.08
N GLN A 4 11.79 -21.11 -9.05
CA GLN A 4 12.16 -20.21 -7.96
C GLN A 4 13.04 -19.03 -8.41
N ASP A 5 13.88 -19.23 -9.43
CA ASP A 5 14.76 -18.18 -9.96
C ASP A 5 13.96 -17.14 -10.76
N LEU A 6 12.94 -17.59 -11.51
CA LEU A 6 11.99 -16.72 -12.20
C LEU A 6 11.21 -15.85 -11.20
N GLU A 7 10.63 -16.47 -10.18
CA GLU A 7 9.82 -15.74 -9.18
C GLU A 7 10.62 -14.64 -8.49
N VAL A 8 11.84 -14.95 -8.03
CA VAL A 8 12.72 -13.97 -7.38
C VAL A 8 13.06 -12.81 -8.33
N ARG A 9 13.41 -13.11 -9.58
CA ARG A 9 13.76 -12.08 -10.57
C ARG A 9 12.59 -11.15 -10.88
N VAL A 10 11.40 -11.71 -11.06
CA VAL A 10 10.16 -10.96 -11.32
C VAL A 10 9.78 -10.10 -10.11
N MET A 11 9.84 -10.66 -8.90
CA MET A 11 9.51 -9.92 -7.67
C MET A 11 10.49 -8.79 -7.40
N ASN A 12 11.79 -9.00 -7.65
CA ASN A 12 12.79 -7.94 -7.53
C ASN A 12 12.52 -6.80 -8.52
N TYR A 13 12.21 -7.13 -9.78
CA TYR A 13 11.83 -6.13 -10.78
C TYR A 13 10.61 -5.31 -10.34
N PHE A 14 9.56 -5.95 -9.81
CA PHE A 14 8.40 -5.22 -9.29
C PHE A 14 8.76 -4.32 -8.09
N ALA A 15 9.61 -4.78 -7.19
CA ALA A 15 10.06 -4.01 -6.04
C ALA A 15 10.90 -2.78 -6.44
N GLU A 16 11.79 -2.93 -7.42
CA GLU A 16 12.66 -1.84 -7.92
C GLU A 16 11.86 -0.76 -8.65
N ASN A 17 10.76 -1.15 -9.32
CA ASN A 17 9.89 -0.23 -10.05
C ASN A 17 8.70 0.28 -9.21
N ALA A 18 8.63 -0.09 -7.92
CA ALA A 18 7.56 0.35 -7.04
C ALA A 18 7.66 1.85 -6.74
N ASN A 19 6.57 2.59 -6.97
CA ASN A 19 6.51 4.02 -6.65
C ASN A 19 6.26 4.26 -5.15
N LEU A 20 7.30 4.10 -4.34
CA LEU A 20 7.24 4.24 -2.89
C LEU A 20 6.71 5.62 -2.44
N GLN A 21 7.05 6.69 -3.16
CA GLN A 21 6.59 8.03 -2.84
C GLN A 21 5.06 8.17 -3.04
N LYS A 22 4.51 7.62 -4.13
CA LYS A 22 3.07 7.56 -4.37
C LYS A 22 2.36 6.81 -3.25
N TYR A 23 2.88 5.65 -2.87
CA TYR A 23 2.31 4.84 -1.78
C TYR A 23 2.36 5.52 -0.42
N TRP A 24 3.44 6.24 -0.13
CA TRP A 24 3.55 7.05 1.08
C TRP A 24 2.53 8.21 1.10
N ASN A 25 2.30 8.85 -0.05
CA ASN A 25 1.27 9.90 -0.16
C ASN A 25 -0.13 9.33 0.07
N ILE A 26 -0.45 8.16 -0.51
CA ILE A 26 -1.71 7.46 -0.26
C ILE A 26 -1.88 7.18 1.24
N ALA A 27 -0.84 6.67 1.91
CA ALA A 27 -0.88 6.41 3.35
C ALA A 27 -1.19 7.67 4.17
N LYS A 28 -0.56 8.80 3.84
CA LYS A 28 -0.82 10.10 4.46
C LYS A 28 -2.26 10.57 4.26
N ASP A 29 -2.79 10.43 3.05
CA ASP A 29 -4.14 10.88 2.74
C ASP A 29 -5.19 10.02 3.44
N CYS A 30 -5.00 8.70 3.48
CA CYS A 30 -5.84 7.79 4.26
C CYS A 30 -5.83 8.18 5.74
N ALA A 31 -4.65 8.46 6.30
CA ALA A 31 -4.51 8.83 7.71
C ALA A 31 -5.20 10.16 8.05
N LYS A 32 -4.95 11.20 7.25
CA LYS A 32 -5.59 12.52 7.42
C LYS A 32 -7.10 12.42 7.38
N GLU A 33 -7.64 11.68 6.42
CA GLU A 33 -9.08 11.54 6.27
C GLU A 33 -9.71 10.85 7.48
N ILE A 34 -9.07 9.81 8.03
CA ILE A 34 -9.56 9.14 9.23
C ILE A 34 -9.53 10.08 10.43
N CYS A 35 -8.43 10.81 10.63
CA CYS A 35 -8.34 11.79 11.71
C CYS A 35 -9.39 12.90 11.56
N ASN A 36 -9.67 13.37 10.34
CA ASN A 36 -10.70 14.38 10.10
C ASN A 36 -12.11 13.84 10.39
N LEU A 37 -12.45 12.64 9.89
CA LEU A 37 -13.76 12.03 10.09
C LEU A 37 -14.02 11.65 11.55
N ARG A 38 -12.96 11.34 12.31
CA ARG A 38 -13.04 10.90 13.71
C ARG A 38 -12.53 11.95 14.69
N PHE A 39 -12.38 13.20 14.26
CA PHE A 39 -11.80 14.27 15.08
C PHE A 39 -12.51 14.41 16.44
N ASN A 40 -13.85 14.42 16.44
CA ASN A 40 -14.64 14.52 17.66
C ASN A 40 -14.36 13.36 18.63
N ASN A 41 -14.28 12.13 18.12
CA ASN A 41 -13.93 10.96 18.93
C ASN A 41 -12.50 11.05 19.47
N ILE A 42 -11.56 11.63 18.70
CA ILE A 42 -10.18 11.82 19.13
C ILE A 42 -10.14 12.75 20.35
N ILE A 43 -10.85 13.88 20.28
CA ILE A 43 -10.85 14.89 21.35
C ILE A 43 -11.74 14.52 22.55
N SER A 44 -12.75 13.65 22.35
CA SER A 44 -13.59 13.10 23.42
C SER A 44 -12.93 11.91 24.14
N GLY A 45 -11.89 11.32 23.56
CA GLY A 45 -11.22 10.13 24.09
C GLY A 45 -11.84 8.80 23.64
N GLU A 46 -12.90 8.84 22.83
CA GLU A 46 -13.64 7.68 22.31
C GLU A 46 -13.09 7.19 20.96
N PHE A 47 -11.86 7.58 20.60
CA PHE A 47 -11.25 7.18 19.35
C PHE A 47 -10.68 5.78 19.42
N GLU A 48 -11.25 4.88 18.62
CA GLU A 48 -10.74 3.55 18.35
C GLU A 48 -9.90 3.55 17.07
N MET A 49 -8.74 2.88 17.12
CA MET A 49 -7.89 2.74 15.95
C MET A 49 -8.56 1.88 14.88
N PRO A 50 -8.49 2.28 13.60
CA PRO A 50 -8.96 1.45 12.49
C PRO A 50 -8.17 0.14 12.44
N THR A 51 -8.84 -0.95 12.05
CA THR A 51 -8.15 -2.23 11.88
C THR A 51 -7.26 -2.23 10.64
N HIS A 52 -6.28 -3.14 10.60
CA HIS A 52 -5.46 -3.34 9.40
C HIS A 52 -6.29 -3.71 8.17
N VAL A 53 -7.40 -4.44 8.34
CA VAL A 53 -8.27 -4.86 7.24
C VAL A 53 -9.03 -3.67 6.67
N ASP A 54 -9.65 -2.86 7.54
CA ASP A 54 -10.38 -1.66 7.09
C ASP A 54 -9.46 -0.68 6.37
N MET A 55 -8.27 -0.47 6.92
CA MET A 55 -7.28 0.41 6.31
C MET A 55 -6.74 -0.16 4.99
N LYS A 56 -6.54 -1.49 4.90
CA LYS A 56 -6.14 -2.14 3.65
C LYS A 56 -7.18 -1.93 2.57
N ASN A 57 -8.46 -2.14 2.85
CA ASN A 57 -9.53 -1.95 1.87
C ASN A 57 -9.55 -0.50 1.36
N LYS A 58 -9.45 0.47 2.27
CA LYS A 58 -9.40 1.90 1.92
C LYS A 58 -8.15 2.29 1.13
N ALA A 59 -7.00 1.69 1.44
CA ALA A 59 -5.76 1.92 0.70
C ALA A 59 -5.81 1.27 -0.69
N ALA A 60 -6.35 0.06 -0.80
CA ALA A 60 -6.44 -0.71 -2.04
C ALA A 60 -7.27 0.04 -3.11
N GLU A 61 -8.36 0.71 -2.72
CA GLU A 61 -9.16 1.56 -3.62
C GLU A 61 -8.36 2.68 -4.31
N ARG A 62 -7.20 3.06 -3.74
CA ARG A 62 -6.36 4.17 -4.21
C ARG A 62 -5.07 3.72 -4.87
N ILE A 63 -4.72 2.44 -4.74
CA ILE A 63 -3.54 1.86 -5.35
C ILE A 63 -4.00 1.29 -6.69
N PRO A 64 -3.63 1.90 -7.82
CA PRO A 64 -3.99 1.34 -9.12
C PRO A 64 -3.29 0.01 -9.35
N TYR A 65 -3.96 -0.88 -10.05
CA TYR A 65 -3.36 -2.08 -10.61
C TYR A 65 -2.71 -1.69 -11.95
N GLU A 66 -1.37 -1.70 -12.00
CA GLU A 66 -0.59 -1.11 -13.11
C GLU A 66 0.12 -2.17 -13.97
N PHE A 67 -0.17 -3.46 -13.80
CA PHE A 67 0.48 -4.50 -14.61
C PHE A 67 0.00 -4.46 -16.06
N ASP A 68 0.95 -4.28 -16.97
CA ASP A 68 0.76 -4.37 -18.42
C ASP A 68 1.65 -5.51 -18.96
N ALA A 69 0.99 -6.55 -19.49
CA ALA A 69 1.68 -7.72 -20.03
C ALA A 69 2.55 -7.37 -21.25
N SER A 70 2.09 -6.45 -22.10
CA SER A 70 2.82 -6.06 -23.32
C SER A 70 4.08 -5.29 -22.97
N ASP A 71 3.98 -4.33 -22.05
CA ASP A 71 5.14 -3.61 -21.52
C ASP A 71 6.12 -4.57 -20.82
N PHE A 72 5.61 -5.47 -19.98
CA PHE A 72 6.44 -6.44 -19.27
C PHE A 72 7.21 -7.37 -20.23
N MET A 73 6.58 -7.81 -21.33
CA MET A 73 7.28 -8.64 -22.33
C MET A 73 8.42 -7.90 -23.03
N GLN A 74 8.29 -6.57 -23.21
CA GLN A 74 9.28 -5.75 -23.92
C GLN A 74 10.40 -5.25 -23.00
N ASN A 75 10.03 -4.82 -21.79
CA ASN A 75 10.91 -4.08 -20.88
C ASN A 75 11.21 -4.85 -19.58
N GLY A 76 10.53 -5.98 -19.36
CA GLY A 76 10.69 -6.79 -18.16
C GLY A 76 11.98 -7.61 -18.14
N PRO A 77 12.25 -8.28 -17.02
CA PRO A 77 13.52 -8.95 -16.79
C PRO A 77 13.58 -10.36 -17.41
N ILE A 78 12.54 -10.82 -18.09
CA ILE A 78 12.45 -12.18 -18.63
C ILE A 78 12.58 -12.13 -20.15
N ASP A 79 13.47 -12.95 -20.69
CA ASP A 79 13.58 -13.17 -22.14
C ASP A 79 12.59 -14.26 -22.56
N PHE A 80 11.68 -13.91 -23.46
CA PHE A 80 10.65 -14.80 -24.00
C PHE A 80 11.00 -15.37 -25.39
N SER A 81 12.13 -14.97 -25.99
CA SER A 81 12.47 -15.28 -27.38
C SER A 81 12.65 -16.77 -27.68
N GLU A 82 13.01 -17.57 -26.67
CA GLU A 82 13.17 -19.02 -26.78
C GLU A 82 11.88 -19.82 -26.49
N LEU A 83 10.77 -19.14 -26.17
CA LEU A 83 9.50 -19.77 -25.84
C LEU A 83 8.54 -19.75 -27.03
N ASP A 84 7.76 -20.82 -27.16
CA ASP A 84 6.61 -20.84 -28.06
C ASP A 84 5.45 -20.02 -27.47
N GLU A 85 4.47 -19.68 -28.31
CA GLU A 85 3.35 -18.82 -27.94
C GLU A 85 2.53 -19.33 -26.74
N SER A 86 2.38 -20.65 -26.61
CA SER A 86 1.64 -21.25 -25.48
C SER A 86 2.42 -21.10 -24.18
N ARG A 87 3.74 -21.33 -24.18
CA ARG A 87 4.59 -21.14 -23.00
C ARG A 87 4.75 -19.68 -22.62
N VAL A 88 4.79 -18.76 -23.59
CA VAL A 88 4.76 -17.32 -23.32
C VAL A 88 3.47 -16.96 -22.58
N THR A 89 2.32 -17.42 -23.07
CA THR A 89 1.02 -17.18 -22.45
C THR A 89 0.98 -17.70 -21.01
N GLU A 90 1.42 -18.94 -20.77
CA GLU A 90 1.49 -19.51 -19.42
C GLU A 90 2.44 -18.74 -18.49
N ALA A 91 3.58 -18.28 -19.00
CA ALA A 91 4.55 -17.50 -18.22
C ALA A 91 3.96 -16.15 -17.82
N ILE A 92 3.29 -15.45 -18.73
CA ILE A 92 2.65 -14.16 -18.46
C ILE A 92 1.54 -14.31 -17.42
N GLN A 93 0.69 -15.35 -17.51
CA GLN A 93 -0.32 -15.61 -16.48
C GLN A 93 0.29 -15.83 -15.09
N LYS A 94 1.42 -16.54 -15.02
CA LYS A 94 2.15 -16.73 -13.74
C LYS A 94 2.72 -15.41 -13.22
N ILE A 95 3.30 -14.60 -14.09
CA ILE A 95 3.85 -13.28 -13.74
C ILE A 95 2.74 -12.34 -13.26
N GLU A 96 1.59 -12.32 -13.92
CA GLU A 96 0.43 -11.55 -13.49
C GLU A 96 -0.06 -11.98 -12.11
N SER A 97 -0.10 -13.30 -11.83
CA SER A 97 -0.45 -13.81 -10.50
C SER A 97 0.57 -13.39 -9.43
N LEU A 98 1.87 -13.35 -9.76
CA LEU A 98 2.89 -12.79 -8.87
C LEU A 98 2.67 -11.29 -8.64
N TYR A 99 2.35 -10.53 -9.68
CA TYR A 99 2.04 -9.11 -9.56
C TYR A 99 0.82 -8.89 -8.67
N GLN A 100 -0.23 -9.71 -8.79
CA GLN A 100 -1.41 -9.61 -7.93
C GLN A 100 -1.05 -9.80 -6.45
N LYS A 101 -0.19 -10.77 -6.14
CA LYS A 101 0.32 -10.97 -4.75
C LYS A 101 1.17 -9.78 -4.29
N PHE A 102 2.01 -9.25 -5.17
CA PHE A 102 2.82 -8.07 -4.89
C PHE A 102 1.96 -6.84 -4.62
N HIS A 103 0.95 -6.59 -5.45
CA HIS A 103 -0.02 -5.51 -5.28
C HIS A 103 -0.79 -5.62 -3.95
N ASP A 104 -1.22 -6.82 -3.56
CA ASP A 104 -1.86 -7.05 -2.26
C ASP A 104 -0.92 -6.72 -1.09
N ALA A 105 0.36 -7.11 -1.21
CA ALA A 105 1.39 -6.79 -0.23
C ALA A 105 1.66 -5.28 -0.16
N GLN A 106 1.65 -4.57 -1.29
CA GLN A 106 1.75 -3.10 -1.33
C GLN A 106 0.58 -2.45 -0.58
N ALA A 107 -0.66 -2.89 -0.84
CA ALA A 107 -1.84 -2.37 -0.14
C ALA A 107 -1.74 -2.58 1.37
N MET A 108 -1.27 -3.75 1.82
CA MET A 108 -1.04 -4.01 3.23
C MET A 108 0.08 -3.13 3.83
N ALA A 109 1.16 -2.91 3.10
CA ALA A 109 2.26 -2.04 3.55
C ALA A 109 1.78 -0.59 3.72
N VAL A 110 1.03 -0.07 2.75
CA VAL A 110 0.40 1.26 2.80
C VAL A 110 -0.56 1.35 3.99
N ALA A 111 -1.38 0.32 4.22
CA ALA A 111 -2.30 0.29 5.35
C ALA A 111 -1.58 0.38 6.70
N LYS A 112 -0.50 -0.37 6.88
CA LYS A 112 0.33 -0.29 8.09
C LYS A 112 0.94 1.10 8.28
N ALA A 113 1.46 1.69 7.21
CA ALA A 113 2.00 3.04 7.25
C ALA A 113 0.92 4.08 7.62
N ALA A 114 -0.28 3.95 7.05
CA ALA A 114 -1.41 4.83 7.35
C ALA A 114 -1.85 4.71 8.82
N ILE A 115 -1.94 3.49 9.36
CA ILE A 115 -2.27 3.26 10.78
C ILE A 115 -1.27 3.95 11.69
N ASN A 116 0.03 3.77 11.45
CA ASN A 116 1.08 4.44 12.24
C ASN A 116 0.98 5.97 12.16
N LEU A 117 0.57 6.52 11.02
CA LEU A 117 0.33 7.95 10.86
C LEU A 117 -0.92 8.42 11.60
N VAL A 118 -2.02 7.65 11.57
CA VAL A 118 -3.24 7.94 12.33
C VAL A 118 -2.92 8.00 13.82
N GLU A 119 -2.17 7.04 14.34
CA GLU A 119 -1.78 7.01 15.76
C GLU A 119 -1.00 8.26 16.17
N LYS A 120 -0.02 8.66 15.36
CA LYS A 120 0.77 9.88 15.59
C LYS A 120 -0.09 11.14 15.54
N LEU A 121 -0.94 11.27 14.54
CA LEU A 121 -1.83 12.42 14.38
C LEU A 121 -2.85 12.51 15.51
N ALA A 122 -3.48 11.39 15.88
CA ALA A 122 -4.43 11.34 16.98
C ALA A 122 -3.78 11.71 18.32
N THR A 123 -2.56 11.21 18.57
CA THR A 123 -1.77 11.58 19.76
C THR A 123 -1.46 13.08 19.78
N ASN A 124 -1.03 13.65 18.66
CA ASN A 124 -0.74 15.08 18.57
C ASN A 124 -1.98 15.94 18.83
N VAL A 125 -3.12 15.58 18.22
CA VAL A 125 -4.39 16.28 18.45
C VAL A 125 -4.79 16.23 19.93
N LYS A 126 -4.69 15.06 20.57
CA LYS A 126 -4.99 14.92 22.00
C LYS A 126 -4.11 15.84 22.84
N ASN A 127 -2.79 15.83 22.61
CA ASN A 127 -1.84 16.66 23.33
C ASN A 127 -2.12 18.17 23.15
N GLU A 128 -2.42 18.62 21.94
CA GLU A 128 -2.75 20.03 21.67
C GLU A 128 -4.04 20.45 22.37
N ILE A 129 -5.08 19.60 22.34
CA ILE A 129 -6.35 19.87 23.02
C ILE A 129 -6.15 19.93 24.54
N ASP A 130 -5.35 19.04 25.11
CA ASP A 130 -5.07 19.06 26.55
C ASP A 130 -4.30 20.34 26.95
N GLN A 131 -3.35 20.79 26.13
CA GLN A 131 -2.68 22.09 26.35
C GLN A 131 -3.67 23.26 26.30
N VAL A 132 -4.62 23.25 25.36
CA VAL A 132 -5.66 24.29 25.27
C VAL A 132 -6.57 24.26 26.50
N LYS A 133 -7.01 23.08 26.94
CA LYS A 133 -7.83 22.92 28.16
C LYS A 133 -7.08 23.43 29.38
N ASN A 134 -5.81 23.05 29.55
CA ASN A 134 -4.98 23.50 30.66
C ASN A 134 -4.74 25.01 30.68
N LYS A 135 -4.69 25.65 29.51
CA LYS A 135 -4.43 27.09 29.40
C LYS A 135 -5.67 27.95 29.66
N TYR A 136 -6.86 27.48 29.27
CA TYR A 136 -8.07 28.31 29.23
C TYR A 136 -9.24 27.80 30.07
N LEU A 137 -9.22 26.55 30.51
CA LEU A 137 -10.33 25.90 31.21
C LEU A 137 -9.93 25.32 32.59
N SER A 138 -8.65 25.44 32.96
CA SER A 138 -8.12 25.10 34.29
C SER A 138 -7.86 26.37 35.08
#